data_AF-A0A936ZCA0-F1
#
_entry.id   AF-A0A936ZCA0-F1
#
_cell.length_a   1.000
_cell.length_b   1.000
_cell.length_c   1.000
_cell.angle_alpha   90.00
_cell.angle_beta   90.00
_cell.angle_gamma   90.00
#
_symmetry.space_group_name_H-M   'P 1'
#
loop_
_entity.id
_entity.type
_entity.pdbx_description
1 polymer ?
#
loop_
_entity_poly.entity_id
_entity_poly.type
_entity_poly.pdbx_seq_one_letter_code
_entity_poly.pdbx_strand_id
1 'polypeptide(L)' 'MKASCNAGPWLGLAAHGLAYSLFPYTVPDRLTVWQAAATPESLLIILVSALVVLPIIGAYSAFAYRIFWGKATDLRYY' A
#
# COMPACT_ATOMS: atom_id res chain seq x y z
N MET A 1 -12.47 24.29 -14.64
CA MET A 1 -11.48 23.18 -14.60
C MET A 1 -10.27 23.61 -13.75
N LYS A 2 -10.35 23.44 -12.42
CA LYS A 2 -9.19 23.47 -11.52
C LYS A 2 -9.41 22.32 -10.53
N ALA A 3 -8.92 21.14 -10.89
CA ALA A 3 -8.81 20.03 -9.95
C ALA A 3 -7.61 20.34 -9.05
N SER A 4 -7.89 20.80 -7.84
CA SER A 4 -6.88 21.03 -6.81
C SER A 4 -6.28 19.67 -6.42
N CYS A 5 -4.96 19.58 -6.51
CA CYS A 5 -4.17 18.39 -6.20
C CYS A 5 -3.97 18.27 -4.67
N ASN A 6 -5.08 18.16 -3.93
CA ASN A 6 -5.09 17.90 -2.48
C ASN A 6 -6.00 16.71 -2.10
N ALA A 7 -6.36 15.88 -3.09
CA ALA A 7 -7.24 14.71 -2.93
C ALA A 7 -6.53 13.47 -2.34
N GLY A 8 -5.20 13.48 -2.23
CA GLY A 8 -4.40 12.34 -1.74
C GLY A 8 -4.83 11.79 -0.37
N PRO A 9 -4.96 12.62 0.69
CA PRO A 9 -5.30 12.10 2.02
C PRO A 9 -6.76 11.66 2.20
N TRP A 10 -7.71 12.21 1.44
CA TRP A 10 -9.15 11.94 1.62
C TRP A 10 -9.58 10.56 1.08
N LEU A 11 -8.92 10.08 0.01
CA LEU A 11 -9.14 8.73 -0.51
C LEU A 11 -8.70 7.66 0.50
N GLY A 12 -7.63 7.94 1.27
CA GLY A 12 -7.19 7.07 2.35
C GLY A 12 -8.28 6.86 3.38
N LEU A 13 -8.90 7.94 3.88
CA LEU A 13 -9.97 7.86 4.88
C LEU A 13 -11.21 7.11 4.36
N ALA A 14 -11.60 7.34 3.10
CA ALA A 14 -12.72 6.64 2.47
C ALA A 14 -12.47 5.13 2.33
N ALA A 15 -11.26 4.73 1.93
CA ALA A 15 -10.87 3.32 1.84
C ALA A 15 -10.86 2.63 3.21
N HIS A 16 -10.40 3.32 4.26
CA HIS A 16 -10.44 2.81 5.62
C HIS A 16 -11.89 2.69 6.12
N GLY A 17 -12.75 3.66 5.86
CA GLY A 17 -14.17 3.59 6.19
C GLY A 17 -14.90 2.41 5.53
N LEU A 18 -14.59 2.14 4.25
CA LEU A 18 -15.11 0.97 3.53
C LEU A 18 -14.60 -0.34 4.15
N ALA A 19 -13.31 -0.42 4.48
CA ALA A 19 -12.71 -1.59 5.11
C ALA A 19 -13.32 -1.88 6.50
N TYR A 20 -13.53 -0.84 7.32
CA TYR A 20 -14.22 -0.98 8.61
C TYR A 20 -15.67 -1.43 8.46
N SER A 21 -16.37 -0.95 7.43
CA SER A 21 -17.77 -1.34 7.18
C SER A 21 -17.95 -2.82 6.79
N LEU A 22 -16.90 -3.47 6.27
CA LEU A 22 -16.92 -4.88 5.87
C LEU A 22 -16.43 -5.83 6.97
N PHE A 23 -15.95 -5.29 8.10
CA PHE A 23 -15.44 -6.05 9.23
C PHE A 23 -16.59 -6.35 10.20
N PRO A 24 -17.23 -7.54 10.13
CA PRO A 24 -16.60 -8.83 10.46
C PRO A 24 -16.80 -9.96 9.42
N TYR A 25 -17.37 -9.64 8.25
CA TYR A 25 -17.70 -10.60 7.19
C TYR A 25 -17.06 -10.17 5.87
N THR A 26 -15.92 -10.76 5.51
CA THR A 26 -15.28 -10.53 4.20
C THR A 26 -16.19 -11.00 3.05
N VAL A 27 -17.06 -11.98 3.31
CA VAL A 27 -18.17 -12.42 2.44
C VAL A 27 -19.41 -12.64 3.32
N PRO A 28 -20.50 -11.88 3.13
CA PRO A 28 -21.76 -12.16 3.82
C PRO A 28 -22.20 -13.61 3.53
N ASP A 29 -22.58 -14.34 4.58
CA ASP A 29 -23.12 -15.72 4.56
C ASP A 29 -22.20 -16.93 4.30
N ARG A 30 -20.87 -16.79 4.16
CA ARG A 30 -20.02 -17.99 3.88
C ARG A 30 -18.70 -18.11 4.63
N LEU A 31 -17.99 -17.03 4.89
CA LEU A 31 -16.64 -17.11 5.47
C LEU A 31 -16.43 -15.99 6.48
N THR A 32 -16.21 -16.37 7.73
CA THR A 32 -15.77 -15.46 8.79
C THR A 32 -14.28 -15.17 8.62
N VAL A 33 -13.79 -14.00 9.06
CA VAL A 33 -12.35 -13.63 9.01
C VAL A 33 -11.44 -14.73 9.61
N TRP A 34 -11.95 -15.46 10.61
CA TRP A 34 -11.26 -16.55 11.29
C TRP A 34 -11.24 -17.87 10.51
N GLN A 35 -12.24 -18.14 9.66
CA GLN A 35 -12.26 -19.30 8.75
C GLN A 35 -11.61 -19.00 7.40
N ALA A 36 -11.58 -17.73 6.99
CA ALA A 36 -10.87 -17.27 5.81
C ALA A 36 -9.35 -17.14 6.05
N ALA A 37 -8.92 -17.18 7.31
CA ALA A 37 -7.50 -17.15 7.66
C ALA A 37 -6.80 -18.41 7.12
N ALA A 38 -5.71 -18.21 6.39
CA ALA A 38 -4.85 -19.30 5.93
C ALA A 38 -4.30 -20.10 7.12
N THR A 39 -3.89 -21.35 6.88
CA THR A 39 -3.29 -22.19 7.92
C THR A 39 -2.12 -21.46 8.62
N PRO A 40 -1.95 -21.61 9.94
CA PRO A 40 -0.96 -20.85 10.71
C PRO A 40 0.46 -20.93 10.13
N GLU A 41 0.85 -22.09 9.59
CA GLU A 41 2.17 -22.29 8.95
C GLU A 41 2.33 -21.43 7.69
N SER A 42 1.30 -21.35 6.84
CA SER A 42 1.34 -20.53 5.61
C SER A 42 1.39 -19.03 5.95
N LEU A 43 0.67 -18.62 6.99
CA LEU A 43 0.66 -17.24 7.44
C LEU A 43 2.04 -16.79 7.94
N LEU A 44 2.76 -17.66 8.65
CA LEU A 44 4.12 -17.38 9.12
C LEU A 44 5.11 -17.25 7.95
N ILE A 45 5.00 -18.08 6.91
CA ILE A 45 5.86 -17.98 5.72
C ILE A 45 5.63 -16.64 4.99
N ILE A 46 4.37 -16.24 4.84
CA ILE A 46 4.01 -14.94 4.22
C ILE A 46 4.51 -13.79 5.09
N LEU A 47 4.38 -13.88 6.42
CA LEU A 47 4.87 -12.85 7.34
C LEU A 47 6.39 -12.67 7.23
N VAL A 48 7.15 -13.77 7.22
CA VAL A 48 8.62 -13.74 7.07
C VAL A 48 9.02 -13.13 5.74
N SER A 49 8.38 -13.55 4.64
CA SER A 49 8.70 -13.01 3.31
C SER A 49 8.33 -11.52 3.20
N ALA A 50 7.17 -11.10 3.73
CA ALA A 50 6.78 -9.69 3.78
C ALA A 50 7.79 -8.86 4.58
N LEU A 51 8.26 -9.36 5.72
CA LEU A 51 9.23 -8.67 6.57
C LEU A 51 10.59 -8.50 5.89
N VAL A 52 10.96 -9.39 4.96
CA VAL A 52 12.20 -9.28 4.17
C VAL A 52 12.01 -8.43 2.91
N VAL A 53 10.91 -8.62 2.18
CA VAL A 53 10.68 -7.95 0.89
C VAL A 53 10.31 -6.48 1.06
N LEU A 54 9.49 -6.13 2.05
CA LEU A 54 9.10 -4.74 2.31
C LEU A 54 10.28 -3.79 2.57
N PRO A 55 11.26 -4.10 3.43
CA PRO A 55 12.40 -3.21 3.62
C PRO A 55 13.29 -3.14 2.37
N ILE A 56 13.40 -4.21 1.57
CA ILE A 56 14.15 -4.17 0.31
C ILE A 56 13.50 -3.21 -0.68
N ILE A 57 12.17 -3.29 -0.85
CA ILE A 57 11.42 -2.39 -1.74
C ILE A 57 11.51 -0.95 -1.22
N GLY A 58 11.34 -0.75 0.08
CA GLY A 58 11.46 0.57 0.71
C GLY A 58 12.85 1.17 0.52
N ALA A 59 13.91 0.37 0.74
CA ALA A 59 15.30 0.80 0.55
C ALA A 59 15.59 1.15 -0.92
N TYR A 60 15.15 0.32 -1.87
CA TYR A 60 15.29 0.60 -3.30
C TYR A 60 14.54 1.86 -3.70
N SER A 61 13.32 2.05 -3.20
CA SER A 61 12.50 3.22 -3.51
C SER A 61 13.10 4.49 -2.93
N ALA A 62 13.61 4.43 -1.69
CA ALA A 62 14.31 5.54 -1.05
C ALA A 62 15.64 5.85 -1.75
N PHE A 63 16.37 4.84 -2.22
CA PHE A 63 17.58 5.00 -2.99
C PHE A 63 17.31 5.62 -4.37
N ALA A 64 16.29 5.13 -5.08
CA ALA A 64 15.80 5.71 -6.33
C ALA A 64 15.40 7.18 -6.15
N TYR A 65 14.71 7.50 -5.05
CA TYR A 65 14.37 8.88 -4.76
C TYR A 65 15.62 9.72 -4.44
N ARG A 66 16.57 9.19 -3.65
CA ARG A 66 17.85 9.83 -3.34
C ARG A 66 18.70 10.10 -4.58
N ILE A 67 18.80 9.15 -5.52
CA ILE A 67 19.62 9.29 -6.74
C ILE A 67 18.99 10.29 -7.73
N PHE A 68 17.67 10.36 -7.83
CA PHE A 68 16.97 11.29 -8.72
C PHE A 68 16.63 12.64 -8.09
N TRP A 69 16.93 12.88 -6.81
CA TRP A 69 16.77 14.20 -6.17
C TRP A 69 17.77 15.26 -6.69
N GLY A 70 18.65 14.88 -7.61
CA GLY A 70 19.89 15.58 -7.86
C GLY A 70 19.98 16.47 -9.10
N LYS A 71 18.94 16.63 -9.94
CA LYS A 71 18.74 17.65 -11.01
C LYS A 71 17.93 17.06 -12.18
N ALA A 72 16.61 17.27 -12.15
CA ALA A 72 15.88 17.43 -13.41
C ALA A 72 16.27 18.81 -13.97
N THR A 73 17.41 18.87 -14.67
CA THR A 73 17.79 20.06 -15.43
C THR A 73 16.64 20.37 -16.39
N ASP A 74 16.06 21.55 -16.21
CA ASP A 74 15.22 22.20 -17.22
C ASP A 74 16.06 22.28 -18.49
N LEU A 75 15.79 21.38 -19.43
CA LEU A 75 16.35 21.48 -20.76
C LEU A 75 15.74 22.73 -21.39
N ARG A 76 16.41 23.87 -21.19
CA ARG A 76 16.29 25.06 -22.03
C ARG A 76 16.66 24.63 -23.45
N TYR A 77 15.67 24.12 -24.17
CA TYR A 77 15.69 24.14 -25.63
C TYR A 77 15.66 25.62 -26.01
N TYR A 78 16.71 26.03 -26.71
CA TYR A 78 16.79 27.34 -27.36
C TYR A 78 15.82 27.37 -28.55
#